data_AF-A0A819U0L9-F1
#
_entry.id   AF-A0A819U0L9-F1
#
_cell.length_a   1.000
_cell.length_b   1.000
_cell.length_c   1.000
_cell.angle_alpha   90.00
_cell.angle_beta   90.00
_cell.angle_gamma   90.00
#
_symmetry.space_group_name_H-M   'P 1'
#
loop_
_entity.id
_entity.type
_entity.pdbx_description
1 polymer ?
#
loop_
_entity_poly.entity_id
_entity_poly.type
_entity_poly.pdbx_seq_one_letter_code
_entity_poly.pdbx_strand_id
1 'polypeptide(L)'
;MPLAQLTQSVPLDPKSGRKHVAIAHTNFCFGLCRRSQQNQRRATQSDQHHTSTSKRRLMISYNWDSQTICKKIYDRLQSDGYTVWFDVQNMHGCIYTAMAKAVEQSQIVLFGMTEKYRQSDNCRKELTYACKQRKRLIPLRLQEKYDPNGWLGLISAELLYIDFTKRDFDINYRNLLKEIESGENVV
;
A
#
# COMPACT_ATOMS: atom_id res chain seq x y z
N MET A 1 -14.98 42.83 46.24
CA MET A 1 -14.01 43.86 45.82
C MET A 1 -13.72 43.65 44.34
N PRO A 2 -14.34 44.43 43.44
CA PRO A 2 -14.08 44.42 41.99
C PRO A 2 -13.08 45.53 41.57
N LEU A 3 -12.77 45.56 40.27
CA LEU A 3 -11.96 46.49 39.46
C LEU A 3 -10.49 46.13 39.21
N ALA A 4 -10.21 45.68 37.98
CA ALA A 4 -9.59 46.55 36.97
C ALA A 4 -9.84 45.98 35.55
N GLN A 5 -10.59 46.71 34.72
CA GLN A 5 -10.57 46.62 33.26
C GLN A 5 -9.59 47.69 32.74
N LEU A 6 -8.85 47.41 31.66
CA LEU A 6 -8.40 48.33 30.59
C LEU A 6 -7.59 47.50 29.57
N THR A 7 -8.20 47.06 28.46
CA THR A 7 -8.34 47.70 27.13
C THR A 7 -7.13 47.57 26.20
N GLN A 8 -7.42 46.96 25.04
CA GLN A 8 -6.95 47.32 23.68
C GLN A 8 -5.47 47.03 23.35
N SER A 9 -5.06 46.67 22.13
CA SER A 9 -5.69 46.56 20.81
C SER A 9 -4.77 45.72 19.91
N VAL A 10 -5.36 45.05 18.91
CA VAL A 10 -4.64 44.38 17.82
C VAL A 10 -4.26 45.42 16.75
N PRO A 11 -3.02 45.44 16.25
CA PRO A 11 -2.72 46.04 14.95
C PRO A 11 -2.70 44.97 13.86
N LEU A 12 -3.54 45.20 12.85
CA LEU A 12 -3.46 44.61 11.51
C LEU A 12 -2.30 45.26 10.75
N ASP A 13 -1.54 44.48 9.97
CA ASP A 13 -0.55 45.04 9.03
C ASP A 13 -0.62 44.31 7.67
N PRO A 14 -0.35 44.99 6.54
CA PRO A 14 -1.34 45.14 5.48
C PRO A 14 -0.78 44.66 4.13
N LYS A 15 -1.66 44.11 3.28
CA LYS A 15 -1.34 43.93 1.86
C LYS A 15 -1.34 45.31 1.17
N SER A 16 -0.15 45.83 0.87
CA SER A 16 0.12 46.80 -0.21
C SER A 16 0.59 46.01 -1.44
N GLY A 17 0.26 46.29 -2.70
CA GLY A 17 -0.32 47.45 -3.34
C GLY A 17 0.29 47.58 -4.75
N ARG A 18 -0.47 47.15 -5.76
CA ARG A 18 -0.47 47.59 -7.18
C ARG A 18 0.84 47.65 -8.01
N LYS A 19 0.83 46.83 -9.06
CA LYS A 19 0.98 47.14 -10.52
C LYS A 19 1.91 48.29 -10.92
N HIS A 20 2.98 47.96 -11.64
CA HIS A 20 3.54 48.81 -12.70
C HIS A 20 3.61 48.04 -14.01
N VAL A 21 2.88 48.55 -14.99
CA VAL A 21 2.98 48.23 -16.42
C VAL A 21 4.08 49.12 -16.97
N ALA A 22 5.04 48.55 -17.69
CA ALA A 22 5.94 49.29 -18.56
C ALA A 22 5.91 48.64 -19.95
N ILE A 23 5.31 49.37 -20.89
CA ILE A 23 5.40 49.14 -22.33
C ILE A 23 6.58 50.00 -22.81
N ALA A 24 7.49 49.42 -23.58
CA ALA A 24 8.32 50.19 -24.49
C ALA A 24 8.63 49.33 -25.72
N HIS A 25 8.04 49.73 -26.84
CA HIS A 25 8.37 49.29 -28.18
C HIS A 25 9.77 49.78 -28.57
N THR A 26 10.54 48.96 -29.27
CA THR A 26 11.26 49.43 -30.47
C THR A 26 11.60 48.25 -31.40
N ASN A 27 11.17 48.39 -32.65
CA ASN A 27 11.45 47.51 -33.79
C ASN A 27 12.93 47.58 -34.19
N PHE A 28 13.56 46.44 -34.53
CA PHE A 28 14.52 46.44 -35.63
C PHE A 28 14.74 45.06 -36.28
N CYS A 29 14.41 45.06 -37.58
CA CYS A 29 14.91 44.29 -38.74
C CYS A 29 15.08 42.76 -38.78
N PHE A 30 14.23 42.20 -39.65
CA PHE A 30 14.38 41.00 -40.49
C PHE A 30 15.79 40.72 -41.02
N GLY A 31 16.19 39.44 -40.97
CA GLY A 31 17.27 38.86 -41.76
C GLY A 31 16.96 37.39 -42.06
N LEU A 32 16.63 37.11 -43.33
CA LEU A 32 16.23 35.81 -43.88
C LEU A 32 17.41 34.83 -43.98
N CYS A 33 17.23 33.58 -43.54
CA CYS A 33 17.90 32.44 -44.16
C CYS A 33 16.94 31.26 -44.28
N ARG A 34 16.42 31.05 -45.50
CA ARG A 34 15.63 29.88 -45.91
C ARG A 34 16.55 28.90 -46.65
N ARG A 35 16.63 27.62 -46.23
CA ARG A 35 16.20 26.42 -47.01
C ARG A 35 16.82 25.08 -46.55
N SER A 36 16.03 24.04 -46.83
CA SER A 36 16.28 22.58 -46.82
C SER A 36 16.26 21.95 -45.41
N GLN A 37 15.35 21.04 -45.04
CA GLN A 37 14.71 19.95 -45.81
C GLN A 37 13.23 19.75 -45.41
N GLN A 38 12.35 19.63 -46.41
CA GLN A 38 11.03 18.99 -46.31
C GLN A 38 11.16 17.59 -46.92
N ASN A 39 11.01 16.53 -46.13
CA ASN A 39 10.33 15.27 -46.47
C ASN A 39 10.81 14.16 -45.53
N GLN A 40 9.93 13.68 -44.65
CA GLN A 40 9.53 12.27 -44.64
C GLN A 40 8.24 12.09 -43.84
N ARG A 41 7.43 11.18 -44.38
CA ARG A 41 6.03 10.93 -44.08
C ARG A 41 5.92 10.06 -42.82
N ARG A 42 4.74 10.13 -42.17
CA ARG A 42 4.13 9.09 -41.32
C ARG A 42 5.11 8.08 -40.69
N ALA A 43 5.37 8.23 -39.40
CA ALA A 43 5.63 7.07 -38.55
C ALA A 43 5.29 7.43 -37.10
N THR A 44 4.21 6.82 -36.63
CA THR A 44 4.00 6.36 -35.25
C THR A 44 4.15 7.39 -34.12
N GLN A 45 2.99 7.86 -33.66
CA GLN A 45 2.69 7.91 -32.23
C GLN A 45 3.22 6.61 -31.59
N SER A 46 4.32 6.68 -30.85
CA SER A 46 4.62 5.67 -29.84
C SER A 46 4.01 6.15 -28.53
N ASP A 47 2.68 6.07 -28.45
CA ASP A 47 2.04 5.86 -27.17
C ASP A 47 2.61 4.57 -26.61
N GLN A 48 3.61 4.69 -25.74
CA GLN A 48 4.03 3.60 -24.88
C GLN A 48 2.92 3.41 -23.86
N HIS A 49 1.81 2.81 -24.31
CA HIS A 49 0.86 2.18 -23.42
C HIS A 49 1.53 0.93 -22.88
N HIS A 50 2.49 1.11 -21.97
CA HIS A 50 2.91 0.06 -21.08
C HIS A 50 1.69 -0.18 -20.18
N THR A 51 0.79 -1.07 -20.59
CA THR A 51 -0.13 -1.72 -19.66
C THR A 51 0.71 -2.58 -18.72
N SER A 52 1.44 -1.96 -17.80
CA SER A 52 1.84 -2.65 -16.58
C SER A 52 0.52 -2.96 -15.88
N THR A 53 -0.02 -4.15 -16.07
CA THR A 53 -1.04 -4.69 -15.20
C THR A 53 -0.37 -4.76 -13.82
N SER A 54 -0.49 -3.71 -13.01
CA SER A 54 0.24 -3.63 -11.75
C SER A 54 -0.24 -4.81 -10.92
N LYS A 55 0.65 -5.77 -10.64
CA LYS A 55 0.31 -6.93 -9.82
C LYS A 55 -0.27 -6.46 -8.48
N ARG A 56 -1.22 -7.23 -7.94
CA ARG A 56 -1.98 -6.85 -6.74
C ARG A 56 -1.02 -6.48 -5.60
N ARG A 57 -1.39 -5.46 -4.82
CA ARG A 57 -0.68 -5.10 -3.59
C ARG A 57 -1.11 -6.03 -2.46
N LEU A 58 -0.16 -6.69 -1.82
CA LEU A 58 -0.41 -7.59 -0.70
C LEU A 58 0.16 -7.03 0.60
N MET A 59 -0.43 -7.42 1.72
CA MET A 59 0.16 -7.28 3.04
C MET A 59 0.28 -8.67 3.68
N ILE A 60 1.38 -8.93 4.39
CA ILE A 60 1.53 -10.15 5.20
C ILE A 60 1.48 -9.74 6.67
N SER A 61 0.41 -10.12 7.36
CA SER A 61 0.28 -10.02 8.82
C SER A 61 0.69 -11.35 9.46
N TYR A 62 1.59 -11.30 10.43
CA TYR A 62 2.13 -12.50 11.07
C TYR A 62 2.62 -12.20 12.49
N ASN A 63 2.74 -13.24 13.31
CA ASN A 63 3.42 -13.15 14.59
C ASN A 63 4.94 -13.35 14.39
N TRP A 64 5.76 -12.66 15.18
CA TRP A 64 7.23 -12.67 15.10
C TRP A 64 7.85 -14.07 14.90
N ASP A 65 7.32 -15.08 15.58
CA ASP A 65 7.88 -16.44 15.53
C ASP A 65 7.67 -17.13 14.17
N SER A 66 6.75 -16.63 13.36
CA SER A 66 6.51 -17.09 12.00
C SER A 66 7.32 -16.31 10.95
N GLN A 67 8.25 -15.44 11.36
CA GLN A 67 9.01 -14.58 10.45
C GLN A 67 9.75 -15.37 9.37
N THR A 68 10.38 -16.48 9.71
CA THR A 68 11.18 -17.27 8.75
C THR A 68 10.34 -17.74 7.56
N ILE A 69 9.15 -18.29 7.81
CA ILE A 69 8.28 -18.79 6.74
C ILE A 69 7.61 -17.63 5.98
N CYS A 70 7.16 -16.58 6.69
CA CYS A 70 6.55 -15.42 6.06
C CYS A 70 7.55 -14.63 5.19
N LYS A 71 8.82 -14.54 5.61
CA LYS A 71 9.88 -13.95 4.81
C LYS A 71 10.11 -14.75 3.52
N LYS A 72 10.11 -16.09 3.60
CA LYS A 72 10.25 -16.94 2.41
C LYS A 72 9.11 -16.72 1.41
N ILE A 73 7.87 -16.57 1.91
CA ILE A 73 6.70 -16.23 1.08
C ILE A 73 6.86 -14.83 0.47
N TYR A 74 7.27 -13.84 1.27
CA TYR A 74 7.53 -12.48 0.83
C TYR A 74 8.57 -12.42 -0.30
N ASP A 75 9.74 -13.05 -0.11
CA ASP A 75 10.83 -13.05 -1.08
C ASP A 75 10.36 -13.64 -2.41
N ARG A 76 9.53 -14.69 -2.36
CA ARG A 76 9.00 -15.34 -3.56
C ARG A 76 7.94 -14.51 -4.27
N LEU A 77 7.01 -13.90 -3.54
CA LEU A 77 6.01 -13.00 -4.10
C LEU A 77 6.66 -11.77 -4.75
N GLN A 78 7.70 -11.21 -4.12
CA GLN A 78 8.50 -10.12 -4.70
C GLN A 78 9.19 -10.55 -5.99
N SER A 79 9.80 -11.74 -6.00
CA SER A 79 10.44 -12.31 -7.20
C SER A 79 9.45 -12.53 -8.34
N ASP A 80 8.20 -12.86 -8.01
CA ASP A 80 7.12 -12.99 -8.98
C ASP A 80 6.51 -11.63 -9.37
N GLY A 81 7.01 -10.50 -8.86
CA GLY A 81 6.63 -9.15 -9.25
C GLY A 81 5.43 -8.55 -8.50
N TYR A 82 5.00 -9.16 -7.39
CA TYR A 82 3.97 -8.57 -6.54
C TYR A 82 4.56 -7.49 -5.62
N THR A 83 3.81 -6.40 -5.42
CA THR A 83 4.15 -5.42 -4.39
C THR A 83 3.64 -5.91 -3.05
N VAL A 84 4.53 -6.36 -2.18
CA VAL A 84 4.19 -6.91 -0.86
C VAL A 84 4.69 -6.01 0.25
N TRP A 85 3.80 -5.64 1.17
CA TRP A 85 4.15 -5.06 2.45
C TRP A 85 4.43 -6.16 3.46
N PHE A 86 5.63 -6.13 4.04
CA PHE A 86 6.12 -7.09 5.02
C PHE A 86 6.84 -6.33 6.12
N ASP A 87 6.34 -6.41 7.35
CA ASP A 87 6.96 -5.74 8.48
C ASP A 87 8.29 -6.43 8.80
N VAL A 88 9.41 -5.81 8.41
CA VAL A 88 10.76 -6.22 8.82
C VAL A 88 11.31 -5.14 9.72
N GLN A 89 11.08 -5.31 11.01
CA GLN A 89 11.83 -4.78 12.15
C GLN A 89 12.63 -3.50 11.89
N ASN A 90 11.94 -2.39 11.59
CA ASN A 90 12.49 -1.07 11.86
C ASN A 90 11.43 0.03 11.96
N MET A 91 10.26 -0.28 12.53
CA MET A 91 9.22 0.72 12.78
C MET A 91 9.49 1.46 14.12
N HIS A 92 10.62 2.16 14.20
CA HIS A 92 10.84 3.16 15.24
C HIS A 92 9.89 4.35 14.95
N GLY A 93 8.69 4.38 15.54
CA GLY A 93 7.70 5.44 15.33
C GLY A 93 6.25 5.00 15.58
N CYS A 94 5.27 5.70 14.98
CA CYS A 94 3.84 5.33 15.01
C CYS A 94 3.58 4.06 14.18
N ILE A 95 3.94 2.90 14.76
CA ILE A 95 3.71 1.54 14.24
C ILE A 95 2.29 1.43 13.66
N TYR A 96 1.28 1.94 14.38
CA TYR A 96 -0.12 1.94 13.98
C TYR A 96 -0.42 2.70 12.68
N THR A 97 0.23 3.83 12.42
CA THR A 97 -0.04 4.64 11.21
C THR A 97 0.45 3.94 9.96
N ALA A 98 1.63 3.33 10.02
CA ALA A 98 2.17 2.63 8.86
C ALA A 98 1.51 1.26 8.65
N MET A 99 1.09 0.55 9.71
CA MET A 99 0.21 -0.62 9.60
C MET A 99 -1.13 -0.26 8.95
N ALA A 100 -1.77 0.83 9.38
CA ALA A 100 -3.04 1.27 8.79
C ALA A 100 -2.89 1.57 7.30
N LYS A 101 -1.84 2.31 6.92
CA LYS A 101 -1.52 2.58 5.52
C LYS A 101 -1.27 1.30 4.73
N ALA A 102 -0.59 0.31 5.29
CA ALA A 102 -0.33 -0.97 4.63
C ALA A 102 -1.64 -1.70 4.32
N VAL A 103 -2.55 -1.79 5.29
CA VAL A 103 -3.88 -2.38 5.10
C VAL A 103 -4.65 -1.59 4.03
N GLU A 104 -4.75 -0.26 4.17
CA GLU A 104 -5.45 0.63 3.22
C GLU A 104 -4.94 0.47 1.79
N GLN A 105 -3.62 0.36 1.61
CA GLN A 105 -2.96 0.20 0.31
C GLN A 105 -2.99 -1.23 -0.24
N SER A 106 -3.16 -2.23 0.61
CA SER A 106 -3.26 -3.62 0.15
C SER A 106 -4.63 -3.91 -0.49
N GLN A 107 -4.66 -4.83 -1.44
CA GLN A 107 -5.89 -5.43 -1.96
C GLN A 107 -6.18 -6.75 -1.24
N ILE A 108 -5.11 -7.45 -0.86
CA ILE A 108 -5.15 -8.76 -0.22
C ILE A 108 -4.30 -8.71 1.05
N VAL A 109 -4.84 -9.22 2.15
CA VAL A 109 -4.10 -9.44 3.40
C VAL A 109 -3.92 -10.94 3.62
N LEU A 110 -2.67 -11.39 3.54
CA LEU A 110 -2.26 -12.73 3.96
C LEU A 110 -2.06 -12.70 5.47
N PHE A 111 -2.63 -13.65 6.22
CA PHE A 111 -2.44 -13.69 7.68
C PHE A 111 -2.06 -15.07 8.22
N GLY A 112 -1.02 -15.10 9.06
CA GLY A 112 -0.43 -16.32 9.59
C GLY A 112 -1.15 -16.88 10.82
N MET A 113 -2.01 -17.88 10.64
CA MET A 113 -2.73 -18.56 11.73
C MET A 113 -1.79 -19.43 12.56
N THR A 114 -1.56 -18.99 13.80
CA THR A 114 -0.85 -19.69 14.88
C THR A 114 -1.48 -19.28 16.21
N GLU A 115 -1.20 -20.03 17.28
CA GLU A 115 -1.66 -19.66 18.62
C GLU A 115 -1.06 -18.33 19.08
N LYS A 116 0.22 -18.07 18.75
CA LYS A 116 0.89 -16.80 19.07
C LYS A 116 0.31 -15.62 18.29
N TYR A 117 -0.15 -15.85 17.05
CA TYR A 117 -0.90 -14.84 16.31
C TYR A 117 -2.23 -14.52 16.99
N ARG A 118 -2.97 -15.54 17.43
CA ARG A 118 -4.24 -15.39 18.15
C ARG A 118 -4.08 -14.63 19.49
N GLN A 119 -2.94 -14.78 20.15
CA GLN A 119 -2.64 -14.09 21.42
C GLN A 119 -2.11 -12.66 21.24
N SER A 120 -1.70 -12.28 20.03
CA SER A 120 -1.10 -10.97 19.77
C SER A 120 -2.16 -9.88 19.56
N ASP A 121 -2.16 -8.86 20.43
CA ASP A 121 -3.04 -7.69 20.30
C ASP A 121 -2.80 -6.90 19.01
N ASN A 122 -1.55 -6.83 18.56
CA ASN A 122 -1.20 -6.13 17.32
C ASN A 122 -1.78 -6.87 16.11
N CYS A 123 -1.59 -8.20 16.05
CA CYS A 123 -2.14 -9.03 14.99
C CYS A 123 -3.68 -8.97 14.96
N ARG A 124 -4.32 -8.97 16.14
CA ARG A 124 -5.77 -8.81 16.26
C ARG A 124 -6.25 -7.47 15.69
N LYS A 125 -5.56 -6.36 16.03
CA LYS A 125 -5.88 -5.02 15.53
C LYS A 125 -5.73 -4.94 14.01
N GLU A 126 -4.63 -5.48 13.46
CA GLU A 126 -4.41 -5.52 12.00
C GLU A 126 -5.51 -6.25 11.27
N LEU A 127 -5.81 -7.49 11.69
CA LEU A 127 -6.78 -8.31 10.99
C LEU A 127 -8.19 -7.72 11.11
N THR A 128 -8.56 -7.21 12.29
CA THR A 128 -9.85 -6.56 12.51
C THR A 128 -9.99 -5.31 11.64
N TYR A 129 -8.92 -4.53 11.49
CA TYR A 129 -8.91 -3.37 10.61
C TYR A 129 -9.00 -3.78 9.14
N ALA A 130 -8.32 -4.85 8.72
CA ALA A 130 -8.45 -5.41 7.38
C ALA A 130 -9.88 -5.87 7.07
N CYS A 131 -10.56 -6.54 8.03
CA CYS A 131 -11.99 -6.87 7.93
C CYS A 131 -12.84 -5.61 7.76
N LYS A 132 -12.61 -4.58 8.59
CA LYS A 132 -13.35 -3.30 8.51
C LYS A 132 -13.17 -2.62 7.14
N GLN A 133 -11.97 -2.72 6.56
CA GLN A 133 -11.66 -2.19 5.24
C GLN A 133 -12.09 -3.12 4.09
N ARG A 134 -12.82 -4.21 4.39
CA ARG A 134 -13.29 -5.23 3.44
C ARG A 134 -12.18 -5.73 2.52
N LYS A 135 -10.99 -5.92 3.10
CA LYS A 135 -9.85 -6.48 2.38
C LYS A 135 -10.10 -7.96 2.16
N ARG A 136 -9.65 -8.45 1.01
CA ARG A 136 -9.66 -9.89 0.76
C ARG A 136 -8.64 -10.56 1.68
N LEU A 137 -9.10 -11.52 2.47
CA LEU A 137 -8.28 -12.20 3.47
C LEU A 137 -7.91 -13.59 2.96
N ILE A 138 -6.63 -13.94 3.05
CA ILE A 138 -6.15 -15.30 2.75
C ILE A 138 -5.43 -15.83 4.00
N PRO A 139 -6.04 -16.77 4.73
CA PRO A 139 -5.41 -17.40 5.87
C PRO A 139 -4.27 -18.34 5.46
N LEU A 140 -3.15 -18.24 6.16
CA LEU A 140 -2.00 -19.13 6.03
C LEU A 140 -1.87 -19.93 7.33
N ARG A 141 -1.98 -21.26 7.29
CA ARG A 141 -1.72 -22.08 8.48
C ARG A 141 -0.22 -22.30 8.63
N LEU A 142 0.35 -21.73 9.70
CA LEU A 142 1.80 -21.73 9.94
C LEU A 142 2.21 -22.56 11.17
N GLN A 143 1.24 -23.10 11.92
CA GLN A 143 1.46 -24.00 13.04
C GLN A 143 0.79 -25.36 12.77
N GLU A 144 1.53 -26.44 12.98
CA GLU A 144 1.05 -27.80 12.71
C GLU A 144 -0.18 -28.11 13.57
N LYS A 145 -1.21 -28.72 12.94
CA LYS A 145 -2.48 -29.11 13.57
C LYS A 145 -3.17 -27.95 14.32
N TYR A 146 -2.87 -26.70 13.97
CA TYR A 146 -3.54 -25.56 14.56
C TYR A 146 -4.95 -25.43 13.98
N ASP A 147 -5.91 -25.27 14.88
CA ASP A 147 -7.31 -24.98 14.59
C ASP A 147 -7.67 -23.64 15.26
N PRO A 148 -7.95 -22.57 14.48
CA PRO A 148 -8.18 -21.26 15.04
C PRO A 148 -9.49 -21.22 15.85
N ASN A 149 -9.45 -20.59 17.02
CA ASN A 149 -10.62 -20.42 17.88
C ASN A 149 -10.79 -18.96 18.34
N GLY A 150 -11.89 -18.70 19.06
CA GLY A 150 -12.22 -17.37 19.56
C GLY A 150 -12.34 -16.35 18.43
N TRP A 151 -11.73 -15.18 18.60
CA TRP A 151 -11.81 -14.08 17.61
C TRP A 151 -11.19 -14.45 16.26
N LEU A 152 -10.10 -15.24 16.26
CA LEU A 152 -9.44 -15.64 15.03
C LEU A 152 -10.28 -16.67 14.29
N GLY A 153 -10.81 -17.66 15.03
CA GLY A 153 -11.72 -18.67 14.49
C GLY A 153 -12.96 -18.05 13.86
N LEU A 154 -13.55 -17.02 14.50
CA LEU A 154 -14.71 -16.31 13.97
C LEU A 154 -14.40 -15.63 12.62
N ILE A 155 -13.24 -14.98 12.48
CA ILE A 155 -12.83 -14.31 11.25
C ILE A 155 -12.48 -15.32 10.15
N SER A 156 -11.85 -16.45 10.51
CA SER A 156 -11.37 -17.43 9.55
C SER A 156 -12.38 -18.54 9.21
N ALA A 157 -13.53 -18.60 9.87
CA ALA A 157 -14.47 -19.72 9.79
C ALA A 157 -14.90 -20.08 8.37
N GLU A 158 -15.11 -19.07 7.53
CA GLU A 158 -15.59 -19.22 6.14
C GLU A 158 -14.47 -19.11 5.10
N LEU A 159 -13.21 -18.97 5.54
CA LEU A 159 -12.09 -18.76 4.64
C LEU A 159 -11.33 -20.07 4.38
N LEU A 160 -11.06 -20.34 3.11
CA LEU A 160 -10.14 -21.42 2.73
C LEU A 160 -8.70 -21.01 3.09
N TYR A 161 -7.99 -21.87 3.81
CA TYR A 161 -6.62 -21.62 4.22
C TYR A 161 -5.60 -22.44 3.43
N ILE A 162 -4.38 -21.91 3.37
CA ILE A 162 -3.24 -22.58 2.74
C ILE A 162 -2.29 -23.04 3.83
N ASP A 163 -2.00 -24.33 3.82
CA ASP A 163 -1.26 -24.98 4.89
C ASP A 163 0.23 -25.11 4.57
N PHE A 164 1.04 -24.22 5.16
CA PHE A 164 2.50 -24.25 5.01
C PHE A 164 3.20 -25.18 6.01
N THR A 165 2.45 -25.90 6.85
CA THR A 165 3.01 -26.85 7.83
C THR A 165 3.17 -28.26 7.27
N LYS A 166 2.52 -28.54 6.13
CA LYS A 166 2.53 -29.84 5.45
C LYS A 166 3.09 -29.69 4.05
N ARG A 167 3.58 -30.78 3.46
CA ARG A 167 4.05 -30.87 2.06
C ARG A 167 5.23 -29.93 1.77
N ASP A 168 5.69 -29.98 0.52
CA ASP A 168 6.73 -29.10 0.01
C ASP A 168 6.25 -27.65 -0.11
N PHE A 169 7.11 -26.70 0.28
CA PHE A 169 6.85 -25.26 0.22
C PHE A 169 6.37 -24.80 -1.16
N ASP A 170 6.98 -25.30 -2.25
CA ASP A 170 6.69 -24.85 -3.61
C ASP A 170 5.29 -25.29 -4.08
N ILE A 171 4.77 -26.39 -3.55
CA ILE A 171 3.39 -26.82 -3.81
C ILE A 171 2.41 -25.86 -3.16
N ASN A 172 2.62 -25.54 -1.88
CA ASN A 172 1.74 -24.64 -1.13
C ASN A 172 1.83 -23.21 -1.67
N TYR A 173 3.01 -22.79 -2.09
CA TYR A 173 3.22 -21.50 -2.73
C TYR A 173 2.45 -21.39 -4.06
N ARG A 174 2.44 -22.44 -4.89
CA ARG A 174 1.60 -22.45 -6.11
C ARG A 174 0.11 -22.38 -5.80
N ASN A 175 -0.34 -23.02 -4.73
CA ASN A 175 -1.74 -22.89 -4.28
C ASN A 175 -2.03 -21.45 -3.82
N LEU A 176 -1.07 -20.79 -3.16
CA LEU A 176 -1.17 -19.39 -2.78
C LEU A 176 -1.28 -18.47 -3.98
N LEU A 177 -0.48 -18.69 -5.03
CA LEU A 177 -0.60 -17.91 -6.26
C LEU A 177 -1.98 -18.07 -6.90
N LYS A 178 -2.47 -19.31 -7.00
CA LYS A 178 -3.82 -19.58 -7.53
C LYS A 178 -4.88 -18.84 -6.72
N GLU A 179 -4.78 -18.87 -5.40
CA GLU A 179 -5.72 -18.15 -4.55
C GLU A 179 -5.59 -16.63 -4.73
N ILE A 180 -4.37 -16.08 -4.78
CA ILE A 180 -4.16 -14.65 -5.04
C ILE A 180 -4.78 -14.23 -6.39
N GLU A 181 -4.76 -15.12 -7.38
CA GLU A 181 -5.25 -14.90 -8.75
C GLU A 181 -6.75 -15.12 -8.93
N SER A 182 -7.35 -16.10 -8.24
CA SER A 182 -8.75 -16.53 -8.38
C SER A 182 -9.79 -15.44 -8.08
N GLY A 183 -9.41 -14.38 -7.38
CA GLY A 183 -10.18 -13.14 -7.30
C GLY A 183 -11.42 -13.17 -6.39
N GLU A 184 -11.73 -14.27 -5.72
CA GLU A 184 -12.90 -14.36 -4.85
C GLU A 184 -12.53 -14.45 -3.36
N ASN A 185 -13.01 -13.48 -2.59
CA ASN A 185 -13.67 -13.60 -1.28
C ASN A 185 -13.80 -12.21 -0.66
N VAL A 186 -15.02 -11.66 -0.73
CA VAL A 186 -15.44 -10.48 0.02
C VAL A 186 -16.47 -10.97 1.03
N VAL A 187 -16.07 -11.00 2.30
CA VAL A 187 -16.98 -11.12 3.45
C VAL A 187 -17.29 -9.70 3.95
#